data_AF-A0AAV0VYJ0-F1
#
_entry.id   AF-A0AAV0VYJ0-F1
#
_cell.length_a   1.000
_cell.length_b   1.000
_cell.length_c   1.000
_cell.angle_alpha   90.00
_cell.angle_beta   90.00
_cell.angle_gamma   90.00
#
_symmetry.space_group_name_H-M   'P 1'
#
loop_
_entity.id
_entity.type
_entity.pdbx_description
1 polymer ?
#
loop_
_entity_poly.entity_id
_entity_poly.type
_entity_poly.pdbx_seq_one_letter_code
_entity_poly.pdbx_strand_id
1 'polypeptide(L)'
;MGNNFNKNTLGQKVVWKDVKVLKVSKEHPDRLFYKTSYEEKDFGEIIVMNKTRNAKRKSCDLELSKLYTEPPGISKEKKKT
;
A
#
# COMPACT_ATOMS: atom_id res chain seq x y z
N MET A 1 -13.35 9.03 6.15
CA MET A 1 -12.42 8.81 5.03
C MET A 1 -11.68 10.12 4.79
N GLY A 2 -10.41 10.29 5.18
CA GLY A 2 -9.82 11.64 5.06
C GLY A 2 -8.43 11.84 5.62
N ASN A 3 -7.45 11.04 5.19
CA ASN A 3 -6.05 11.46 5.27
C ASN A 3 -5.61 11.87 3.87
N ASN A 4 -5.32 13.16 3.68
CA ASN A 4 -4.71 13.63 2.44
C ASN A 4 -3.21 13.33 2.49
N PHE A 5 -2.79 12.30 1.77
CA PHE A 5 -1.38 11.91 1.59
C PHE A 5 -0.67 12.85 0.60
N ASN A 6 -0.80 14.15 0.81
CA ASN A 6 -0.34 15.18 -0.11
C ASN A 6 1.04 15.74 0.27
N LYS A 7 1.70 15.16 1.27
CA LYS A 7 3.06 15.51 1.69
C LYS A 7 3.93 14.27 1.77
N ASN A 8 5.16 14.39 1.31
CA ASN A 8 6.19 13.37 1.51
C ASN A 8 6.84 13.53 2.90
N THR A 9 7.77 12.63 3.23
CA THR A 9 8.53 12.67 4.49
C THR A 9 9.40 13.91 4.67
N LEU A 10 9.73 14.62 3.58
CA LEU A 10 10.45 15.89 3.58
C LEU A 10 9.52 17.11 3.70
N GLY A 11 8.21 16.91 3.82
CA GLY A 11 7.20 17.97 3.90
C GLY A 11 6.86 18.62 2.56
N GLN A 12 7.41 18.14 1.45
CA GLN A 12 7.12 18.62 0.11
C GLN A 12 5.77 18.10 -0.37
N LYS A 13 5.06 18.91 -1.16
CA LYS A 13 3.76 18.54 -1.71
C LYS A 13 3.89 17.45 -2.77
N VAL A 14 3.13 16.38 -2.62
CA VAL A 14 3.01 15.31 -3.61
C VAL A 14 1.88 15.66 -4.56
N VAL A 15 2.22 15.87 -5.83
CA VAL A 15 1.24 16.07 -6.89
C VAL A 15 0.91 14.72 -7.52
N TRP A 16 -0.18 14.11 -7.06
CA TRP A 16 -0.57 12.75 -7.45
C TRP A 16 -0.77 12.55 -8.96
N LYS A 17 -1.12 13.61 -9.70
CA LYS A 17 -1.25 13.58 -11.17
C LYS A 17 0.09 13.32 -11.88
N ASP A 18 1.20 13.69 -11.24
CA ASP A 18 2.52 13.62 -11.83
C ASP A 18 3.25 12.32 -11.48
N VAL A 19 2.69 11.52 -10.56
CA VAL A 19 3.27 10.25 -10.14
C VAL A 19 3.19 9.24 -11.29
N LYS A 20 4.35 8.70 -11.69
CA LYS A 20 4.49 7.71 -12.78
C LYS A 20 4.71 6.30 -12.26
N VAL A 21 5.37 6.18 -11.11
CA VAL A 21 5.67 4.88 -10.49
C VAL A 21 5.23 4.92 -9.04
N LEU A 22 4.50 3.88 -8.63
CA LEU A 22 4.15 3.59 -7.25
C LEU A 22 4.74 2.23 -6.88
N LYS A 23 5.43 2.19 -5.75
CA LYS A 23 6.01 0.99 -5.18
C LYS A 23 5.51 0.82 -3.75
N VAL A 24 5.09 -0.40 -3.43
CA VAL A 24 4.68 -0.83 -2.09
C VAL A 24 5.63 -1.94 -1.67
N SER A 25 6.09 -1.92 -0.42
CA SER A 25 6.94 -2.97 0.15
C SER A 25 6.24 -3.65 1.32
N LYS A 26 6.41 -4.98 1.44
CA LYS A 26 5.96 -5.73 2.62
C LYS A 26 6.77 -5.36 3.87
N GLU A 27 8.02 -4.96 3.70
CA GLU A 27 8.90 -4.53 4.79
C GLU A 27 8.43 -3.22 5.41
N HIS A 28 7.73 -2.40 4.62
CA HIS A 28 7.27 -1.06 4.99
C HIS A 28 5.80 -0.86 4.62
N PRO A 29 4.87 -1.53 5.33
CA PRO A 29 3.46 -1.50 4.97
C PRO A 29 2.77 -0.17 5.31
N ASP A 30 3.43 0.67 6.13
CA ASP A 30 2.98 2.01 6.51
C ASP A 30 3.44 3.10 5.52
N ARG A 31 4.17 2.73 4.46
CA ARG A 31 4.79 3.66 3.52
C ARG A 31 4.44 3.34 2.07
N LEU A 32 4.33 4.39 1.27
CA LEU A 32 4.32 4.32 -0.18
C LEU A 32 5.58 4.99 -0.72
N PHE A 33 6.15 4.37 -1.74
CA PHE A 33 7.30 4.90 -2.47
C PHE A 33 6.83 5.33 -3.86
N TYR A 34 7.24 6.52 -4.31
CA TYR A 34 6.79 7.06 -5.59
C TYR A 34 7.92 7.73 -6.37
N LYS A 35 7.72 7.83 -7.70
CA LYS A 35 8.55 8.63 -8.62
C LYS A 35 7.67 9.43 -9.55
N THR A 36 8.16 10.59 -9.95
CA THR A 36 7.52 11.48 -10.93
C THR A 36 8.13 11.36 -12.32
N SER A 37 9.33 10.78 -12.42
CA SER A 37 9.99 10.44 -13.68
C SER A 37 10.55 9.02 -13.64
N TYR A 38 10.62 8.36 -14.79
CA TYR A 38 11.29 7.06 -14.92
C TYR A 38 12.82 7.16 -14.82
N GLU A 39 13.37 8.35 -15.03
CA GLU A 39 14.81 8.63 -14.96
C GLU A 39 15.31 8.83 -13.52
N GLU A 40 14.41 9.13 -12.59
CA GLU A 40 14.74 9.28 -11.17
C GLU A 40 15.28 7.95 -10.63
N LYS A 41 16.45 7.99 -9.99
CA LYS A 41 17.03 6.80 -9.34
C LYS A 41 16.32 6.49 -8.03
N ASP A 42 16.11 7.52 -7.22
CA ASP A 42 15.56 7.40 -5.87
C ASP A 42 14.05 7.56 -5.84
N PHE A 43 13.42 6.94 -4.84
CA PHE A 43 11.98 7.07 -4.60
C PHE A 43 11.72 8.11 -3.52
N GLY A 44 10.73 8.98 -3.76
CA GLY A 44 10.11 9.75 -2.69
C GLY A 44 9.26 8.84 -1.79
N GLU A 45 9.13 9.21 -0.52
CA GLU A 45 8.39 8.40 0.47
C GLU A 45 7.21 9.17 1.04
N ILE A 46 6.07 8.48 1.18
CA ILE A 46 4.84 8.98 1.78
C ILE A 46 4.43 8.04 2.90
N ILE A 47 4.21 8.58 4.10
CA ILE A 47 3.68 7.80 5.23
C ILE A 47 2.15 7.75 5.08
N VAL A 48 1.60 6.56 4.89
CA VAL A 48 0.16 6.37 4.68
C VAL A 48 -0.61 6.00 5.94
N MET A 49 0.08 5.57 6.99
CA MET A 49 -0.55 5.24 8.27
C MET A 49 -0.12 6.24 9.33
N ASN A 50 -1.06 6.99 9.90
CA ASN A 50 -0.77 7.87 11.03
C ASN A 50 -0.36 7.01 12.23
N LYS A 51 0.87 7.21 12.74
CA LYS A 51 1.26 6.75 14.07
C LYS A 51 0.47 7.55 15.10
N THR A 52 -0.77 7.16 15.38
CA THR A 52 -1.48 7.70 16.54
C THR A 52 -0.77 7.21 17.80
N ARG A 53 -0.74 8.04 18.86
CA ARG A 53 -0.13 7.70 20.16
C ARG A 53 -0.67 6.38 20.75
N ASN A 54 -1.85 5.94 20.32
CA ASN A 54 -2.51 4.70 20.71
C ASN A 54 -2.54 3.62 19.61
N ALA A 55 -1.75 3.74 18.54
CA ALA A 55 -1.62 2.70 17.53
C ALA A 55 -0.93 1.47 18.16
N LYS A 56 -1.73 0.60 18.78
CA LYS A 56 -1.25 -0.58 19.54
C LYS A 56 -0.55 -1.64 18.67
N ARG A 57 -0.67 -1.55 17.35
CA ARG A 57 -0.02 -2.48 16.41
C ARG A 57 0.67 -1.70 15.31
N LYS A 58 1.95 -2.00 15.07
CA LYS A 58 2.62 -1.56 13.84
C LYS A 58 2.02 -2.38 12.68
N SER A 59 1.91 -1.80 11.49
CA SER A 59 1.35 -2.52 10.33
C SER A 59 2.17 -3.78 9.97
N CYS A 60 3.45 -3.82 10.37
CA CYS A 60 4.32 -4.98 10.20
C CYS A 60 3.98 -6.18 11.10
N ASP A 61 3.18 -5.98 12.16
CA ASP A 61 2.83 -7.04 13.13
C ASP A 61 1.44 -7.64 12.86
N LEU A 62 0.92 -7.45 11.65
CA LEU A 62 -0.41 -7.91 11.26
C LEU A 62 -0.31 -9.31 10.66
N GLU A 63 -0.62 -10.33 11.47
CA GLU A 63 -0.85 -11.68 10.97
C GLU A 63 -2.15 -11.69 10.14
N LEU A 64 -2.01 -11.82 8.83
CA LEU A 64 -3.14 -11.96 7.92
C LEU A 64 -3.67 -13.39 8.00
N SER A 65 -4.93 -13.54 8.42
CA SER A 65 -5.62 -14.82 8.29
C SER A 65 -5.97 -15.06 6.81
N LYS A 66 -5.81 -16.31 6.36
CA LYS A 66 -6.26 -16.70 5.02
C LYS A 66 -7.78 -16.59 4.98
N LEU A 67 -8.31 -15.76 4.08
CA LEU A 67 -9.77 -15.63 3.89
C LEU A 67 -10.38 -16.89 3.29
N TYR A 68 -9.59 -17.64 2.52
CA TYR A 68 -9.97 -18.92 1.93
C TYR A 68 -8.86 -19.93 2.19
N THR A 69 -9.22 -21.07 2.78
CA THR A 69 -8.33 -22.23 2.95
C THR A 69 -8.46 -23.22 1.81
N GLU A 70 -9.60 -23.21 1.13
CA GLU A 70 -9.92 -24.08 0.01
C GLU A 70 -10.41 -23.24 -1.18
N PRO A 71 -10.16 -23.69 -2.42
CA PRO A 71 -10.73 -23.04 -3.58
C PRO A 71 -12.26 -23.04 -3.47
N PRO A 72 -12.93 -21.92 -3.82
CA PRO A 72 -14.38 -21.88 -3.81
C PRO A 72 -14.91 -23.04 -4.65
N GLY A 73 -15.84 -23.82 -4.09
CA GLY A 73 -16.41 -24.98 -4.74
C GLY A 73 -17.17 -24.57 -5.99
N ILE A 74 -16.49 -24.60 -7.14
CA ILE A 74 -17.17 -24.50 -8.44
C ILE A 74 -17.94 -25.80 -8.58
N SER A 75 -19.27 -25.71 -8.71
CA SER A 75 -20.09 -26.91 -8.93
C SER A 75 -19.61 -27.64 -10.18
N LYS A 76 -19.70 -28.97 -10.17
CA LYS A 76 -19.22 -29.81 -11.28
C LYS A 76 -19.89 -29.45 -12.61
N GLU A 77 -21.14 -28.95 -12.61
CA GLU A 77 -21.79 -28.40 -13.81
C GLU A 77 -21.01 -27.26 -14.46
N LYS A 78 -20.45 -26.33 -13.67
CA LYS A 78 -19.75 -25.17 -14.21
C LYS A 78 -18.33 -25.47 -14.72
N LYS A 79 -17.83 -26.69 -14.51
CA LYS A 79 -16.54 -27.19 -15.05
C LYS A 79 -16.67 -27.91 -16.40
N LYS A 80 -17.89 -28.13 -16.89
CA LYS A 80 -18.16 -28.95 -18.10
C LYS A 80 -18.22 -28.17 -19.42
N THR A 81 -17.77 -26.92 -19.46
CA THR A 81 -17.74 -26.10 -20.69
C THR A 81 -16.32 -25.92 -21.19
#